data_AF-A0AA43AJ25-F1
#
_entry.id   AF-A0AA43AJ25-F1
#
_cell.length_a   1.000
_cell.length_b   1.000
_cell.length_c   1.000
_cell.angle_alpha   90.00
_cell.angle_beta   90.00
_cell.angle_gamma   90.00
#
_symmetry.space_group_name_H-M   'P 1'
#
loop_
_entity.id
_entity.type
_entity.pdbx_description
1 polymer ?
#
loop_
_entity_poly.entity_id
_entity_poly.type
_entity_poly.pdbx_seq_one_letter_code
_entity_poly.pdbx_strand_id
1 'polypeptide(L)' 'MSFLTRAMNKLLPDTAKEKVIKHEVKKQVNAKLGLDGELDKHVDALAEKVIDKVGASNILKAKDMYDKLKAAESKEAK' A
#
# COMPACT_ATOMS: atom_id res chain seq x y z
N MET A 1 13.81 3.74 -2.96
CA MET A 1 13.19 2.57 -3.58
C MET A 1 13.93 1.39 -3.04
N SER A 2 13.35 0.77 -2.02
CA SER A 2 13.78 -0.56 -1.58
C SER A 2 13.80 -1.49 -2.80
N PHE A 3 14.74 -2.44 -2.83
CA PHE A 3 14.93 -3.36 -3.95
C PHE A 3 13.63 -4.10 -4.31
N LEU A 4 12.84 -4.43 -3.28
CA LEU A 4 11.53 -5.08 -3.38
C LEU A 4 10.49 -4.19 -4.08
N THR A 5 10.43 -2.90 -3.78
CA THR A 5 9.50 -1.95 -4.42
C THR A 5 9.83 -1.76 -5.89
N ARG A 6 11.12 -1.77 -6.23
CA ARG A 6 11.60 -1.66 -7.62
C ARG A 6 11.31 -2.93 -8.42
N ALA A 7 11.51 -4.11 -7.81
CA ALA A 7 11.19 -5.40 -8.41
C ALA A 7 9.68 -5.55 -8.63
N MET A 8 8.84 -5.28 -7.62
CA MET A 8 7.37 -5.31 -7.78
C MET A 8 6.89 -4.38 -8.89
N ASN A 9 7.42 -3.16 -8.98
CA ASN A 9 6.92 -2.20 -9.96
C ASN A 9 7.33 -2.54 -11.40
N LYS A 10 8.43 -3.30 -11.58
CA LYS A 10 9.02 -3.64 -12.88
C LYS A 10 8.67 -5.05 -13.37
N LEU A 11 8.38 -5.99 -12.46
CA LEU A 11 8.10 -7.40 -12.77
C LEU A 11 6.62 -7.78 -12.65
N LEU A 12 5.83 -7.10 -11.81
CA LEU A 12 4.43 -7.47 -11.65
C LEU A 12 3.55 -6.75 -12.68
N PRO A 13 2.63 -7.46 -13.35
CA PRO A 13 1.58 -6.81 -14.13
C PRO A 13 0.73 -5.93 -13.21
N ASP A 14 0.15 -4.87 -13.76
CA ASP A 14 -0.55 -3.85 -12.95
C ASP A 14 -1.71 -4.42 -12.12
N THR A 15 -2.38 -5.48 -12.62
CA THR A 15 -3.39 -6.26 -11.89
C THR A 15 -2.85 -6.95 -10.63
N ALA A 16 -1.58 -7.38 -10.63
CA ALA A 16 -0.96 -7.97 -9.44
C ALA A 16 -0.54 -6.88 -8.43
N LYS A 17 -0.11 -5.70 -8.90
CA LYS A 17 0.16 -4.55 -8.02
C LYS A 17 -1.11 -4.11 -7.31
N GLU A 18 -2.23 -4.06 -8.01
CA GLU A 18 -3.55 -3.79 -7.45
C GLU A 18 -3.93 -4.76 -6.34
N LYS A 19 -3.78 -6.06 -6.58
CA LYS A 19 -4.08 -7.10 -5.57
C LYS A 19 -3.22 -6.94 -4.32
N VAL A 20 -1.93 -6.64 -4.48
CA VAL A 20 -1.02 -6.42 -3.35
C VAL A 20 -1.45 -5.20 -2.54
N ILE A 21 -1.82 -4.10 -3.20
CA ILE A 21 -2.31 -2.89 -2.52
C ILE A 21 -3.61 -3.18 -1.78
N LYS A 22 -4.60 -3.80 -2.44
CA LYS A 22 -5.89 -4.16 -1.81
C LYS A 22 -5.70 -5.07 -0.60
N HIS A 23 -4.86 -6.10 -0.73
CA HIS A 23 -4.57 -7.02 0.37
C HIS A 23 -3.90 -6.33 1.56
N GLU A 24 -2.92 -5.46 1.31
CA GLU A 24 -2.23 -4.71 2.37
C GLU A 24 -3.18 -3.74 3.09
N VAL A 25 -4.04 -3.05 2.33
CA VAL A 25 -5.03 -2.12 2.91
C VAL A 25 -6.04 -2.88 3.76
N LYS A 26 -6.59 -4.01 3.27
CA LYS A 26 -7.48 -4.87 4.06
C LYS A 26 -6.84 -5.32 5.35
N LYS A 27 -5.60 -5.83 5.28
CA LYS A 27 -4.86 -6.31 6.44
C LYS A 27 -4.68 -5.21 7.47
N GLN A 28 -4.34 -3.99 7.05
CA GLN A 28 -4.18 -2.85 7.96
C GLN A 28 -5.51 -2.36 8.55
N VAL A 29 -6.58 -2.32 7.76
CA VAL A 29 -7.90 -1.90 8.25
C VAL A 29 -8.45 -2.92 9.26
N ASN A 30 -8.38 -4.22 8.95
CA ASN A 30 -8.81 -5.26 9.88
C ASN A 30 -7.94 -5.30 11.14
N ALA A 31 -6.62 -5.10 11.02
CA ALA A 31 -5.74 -5.04 12.20
C ALA A 31 -5.99 -3.82 13.09
N LYS A 32 -6.42 -2.68 12.53
CA LYS A 32 -6.70 -1.46 13.30
C LYS A 32 -8.10 -1.42 13.90
N LEU A 33 -9.09 -1.94 13.19
CA LEU A 33 -10.49 -1.81 13.56
C LEU A 33 -11.09 -3.11 14.10
N GLY A 34 -10.39 -4.25 14.01
CA GLY A 34 -10.86 -5.54 14.53
C GLY A 34 -12.14 -6.05 13.84
N LEU A 35 -12.34 -5.67 12.57
CA LEU A 35 -13.62 -5.81 11.87
C LEU A 35 -13.85 -7.19 11.23
N ASP A 36 -12.93 -8.15 11.35
CA ASP A 36 -13.02 -9.51 10.79
C ASP A 36 -13.67 -9.61 9.38
N GLY A 37 -13.40 -8.64 8.51
CA GLY A 37 -13.91 -8.61 7.14
C GLY A 37 -15.29 -7.96 6.91
N GLU A 38 -15.92 -7.35 7.91
CA GLU A 38 -17.24 -6.71 7.77
C GLU A 38 -17.20 -5.51 6.80
N LEU A 39 -16.09 -4.75 6.81
CA LEU A 39 -15.87 -3.61 5.91
C LEU A 39 -15.00 -3.95 4.69
N ASP A 40 -14.61 -5.22 4.48
CA ASP A 40 -13.69 -5.61 3.40
C ASP A 40 -14.17 -5.16 2.02
N LYS A 41 -15.48 -5.21 1.76
CA LYS A 41 -16.08 -4.76 0.49
C LYS A 41 -15.96 -3.26 0.29
N HIS A 42 -16.16 -2.47 1.33
CA HIS A 42 -16.04 -1.01 1.28
C HIS A 42 -14.57 -0.60 1.13
N VAL A 43 -13.68 -1.30 1.83
CA VAL A 43 -12.24 -1.12 1.73
C VAL A 43 -11.74 -1.48 0.33
N ASP A 44 -12.21 -2.58 -0.26
CA ASP A 44 -11.89 -2.95 -1.64
C ASP A 44 -12.37 -1.90 -2.64
N ALA A 45 -13.62 -1.44 -2.52
CA ALA A 45 -14.18 -0.44 -3.42
C ALA A 45 -13.46 0.91 -3.31
N LEU A 46 -13.04 1.28 -2.09
CA LEU A 46 -12.26 2.50 -1.86
C LEU A 46 -10.84 2.35 -2.42
N ALA A 47 -10.19 1.22 -2.17
CA ALA A 47 -8.85 0.92 -2.69
C ALA A 47 -8.85 0.89 -4.22
N GLU A 48 -9.86 0.31 -4.85
CA GLU A 48 -10.01 0.27 -6.29
C GLU A 48 -10.18 1.67 -6.89
N LYS A 49 -11.05 2.52 -6.32
CA LYS A 49 -11.18 3.93 -6.74
C LYS A 49 -9.89 4.72 -6.58
N VAL A 50 -9.15 4.48 -5.50
CA VAL A 50 -7.86 5.15 -5.27
C VAL A 50 -6.81 4.67 -6.27
N ILE A 51 -6.77 3.38 -6.58
CA ILE A 51 -5.84 2.84 -7.57
C ILE A 51 -6.18 3.32 -8.98
N ASP A 52 -7.45 3.36 -9.35
CA ASP A 52 -7.89 3.86 -10.66
C ASP A 52 -7.56 5.37 -10.82
N LYS A 53 -7.78 6.17 -9.77
CA LYS A 53 -7.55 7.62 -9.82
C LYS A 53 -6.09 8.04 -9.69
N VAL A 54 -5.30 7.33 -8.89
CA VAL A 54 -3.91 7.71 -8.55
C VAL A 54 -2.88 6.87 -9.31
N GLY A 55 -3.24 5.65 -9.69
CA GLY A 55 -2.36 4.67 -10.31
C GLY A 55 -1.56 3.88 -9.27
N ALA A 56 -1.55 2.55 -9.38
CA ALA A 56 -0.85 1.63 -8.47
C ALA A 56 0.65 2.00 -8.30
N SER A 57 1.28 2.43 -9.39
CA SER A 57 2.69 2.84 -9.41
C SER A 57 2.98 4.09 -8.56
N ASN A 58 2.05 5.05 -8.49
CA ASN A 58 2.20 6.26 -7.68
C ASN A 58 1.98 5.97 -6.20
N ILE A 59 1.02 5.09 -5.88
CA ILE A 59 0.76 4.62 -4.51
C ILE A 59 2.02 3.93 -3.94
N LEU A 60 2.67 3.07 -4.73
CA LEU A 60 3.92 2.41 -4.31
C LEU A 60 5.07 3.41 -4.10
N LYS A 61 5.18 4.46 -4.94
CA LYS A 61 6.18 5.52 -4.74
C LYS A 61 5.91 6.32 -3.47
N ALA A 62 4.64 6.65 -3.19
CA ALA A 62 4.24 7.34 -1.97
C ALA A 62 4.57 6.52 -0.71
N LYS A 63 4.31 5.20 -0.74
CA LYS A 63 4.71 4.28 0.35
C LYS A 63 6.23 4.29 0.56
N ASP A 64 7.03 4.20 -0.51
CA ASP A 64 8.50 4.24 -0.40
C ASP A 64 9.02 5.59 0.14
N MET A 65 8.37 6.70 -0.19
CA MET A 65 8.70 8.02 0.39
C MET A 65 8.35 8.08 1.87
N TYR A 66 7.16 7.62 2.26
CA TYR A 66 6.74 7.56 3.66
C TYR A 66 7.65 6.68 4.51
N ASP A 67 8.01 5.49 4.02
CA ASP A 67 8.90 4.58 4.73
C ASP A 67 10.30 5.18 4.93
N LYS A 68 10.82 5.93 3.93
CA LYS A 68 12.08 6.67 4.06
C LYS A 68 11.99 7.81 5.06
N LEU A 69 10.90 8.57 5.07
CA LEU A 69 10.68 9.66 6.02
C LEU A 69 10.60 9.12 7.45
N LYS A 70 9.82 8.06 7.68
CA LYS A 70 9.72 7.39 8.98
C LYS A 70 11.07 6.82 9.42
N ALA A 71 11.85 6.26 8.50
CA ALA A 71 13.21 5.78 8.79
C ALA A 71 14.19 6.92 9.10
N ALA A 72 13.98 8.12 8.53
CA ALA A 72 14.76 9.31 8.82
C ALA A 72 14.40 9.92 10.20
N GLU A 73 13.11 10.04 10.52
CA GLU A 73 12.64 10.44 11.86
C GLU A 73 13.16 9.50 12.95
N SER A 74 13.18 8.18 12.68
CA SER A 74 13.71 7.19 13.62
C SER A 74 15.23 7.26 13.81
N LYS A 75 15.96 7.99 12.94
CA LYS A 75 17.42 8.21 13.05
C LYS A 75 17.78 9.52 13.74
N GLU A 76 16.91 10.54 13.71
CA GLU A 76 17.11 11.78 14.49
C GLU A 76 16.77 11.61 15.98
N ALA A 77 15.99 10.59 16.35
CA ALA A 77 15.65 10.30 17.74
C ALA A 77 16.74 9.54 18.54
N LYS A 78 17.99 9.49 18.05
CA LYS A 78 19.11 8.77 18.68
C LYS A 78 20.32 9.65 18.91
#